data_AF-A0A559PK48-F1
#
_entry.id   AF-A0A559PK48-F1
#
_cell.length_a   1.000
_cell.length_b   1.000
_cell.length_c   1.000
_cell.angle_alpha   90.00
_cell.angle_beta   90.00
_cell.angle_gamma   90.00
#
_symmetry.space_group_name_H-M   'P 1'
#
loop_
_entity.id
_entity.type
_entity.pdbx_description
1 polymer ?
#
loop_
_entity_poly.entity_id
_entity_poly.type
_entity_poly.pdbx_seq_one_letter_code
_entity_poly.pdbx_strand_id
1 'polypeptide(L)'
;MKIQQELIKIKPREESGSKNARKYNYQKNLSLFLLLKFYEKNEGYVFLFDYHDDLIILDSCIKPENMDFFQIKSKDAGNWIVNALTKASQNKLSISGKDKGGKEMMNLE
;
A
#
# COMPACT_ATOMS: atom_id res chain seq x y z
N MET A 1 32.28 -4.43 31.36
CA MET A 1 31.19 -4.49 30.36
C MET A 1 30.95 -3.08 29.83
N LYS A 2 30.93 -2.86 28.50
CA LYS A 2 30.79 -1.52 27.90
C LYS A 2 29.32 -1.16 27.73
N ILE A 3 28.92 0.04 28.19
CA ILE A 3 27.55 0.60 28.11
C ILE A 3 26.94 0.53 26.69
N GLN A 4 27.80 0.59 25.67
CA GLN A 4 27.43 0.43 24.26
C GLN A 4 26.73 -0.91 24.00
N GLN A 5 27.18 -2.00 24.64
CA GLN A 5 26.59 -3.34 24.47
C GLN A 5 25.23 -3.47 25.19
N GLU A 6 24.98 -2.71 26.25
CA GLU A 6 23.68 -2.69 26.93
C GLU A 6 22.66 -1.84 26.17
N LEU A 7 23.07 -0.69 25.64
CA LEU A 7 22.22 0.16 24.81
C LEU A 7 21.68 -0.57 23.56
N ILE A 8 22.51 -1.39 22.91
CA ILE A 8 22.11 -2.21 21.75
C ILE A 8 21.11 -3.31 22.16
N LYS A 9 21.17 -3.80 23.40
CA LYS A 9 20.28 -4.86 23.90
C LYS A 9 18.90 -4.35 24.31
N ILE A 10 18.78 -3.07 24.67
CA ILE A 10 17.51 -2.48 25.07
C ILE A 10 16.68 -2.21 23.82
N LYS A 11 15.76 -3.13 23.50
CA LYS A 11 14.76 -2.89 22.45
C LYS A 11 13.82 -1.76 22.87
N PRO A 12 13.54 -0.78 21.98
CA PRO A 12 12.54 0.25 22.26
C PRO A 12 11.19 -0.38 22.59
N ARG A 13 10.52 0.14 23.62
CA ARG A 13 9.17 -0.30 24.00
C ARG A 13 8.15 0.03 22.90
N GLU A 14 8.38 1.10 22.14
CA GLU A 14 7.49 1.53 21.06
C GLU A 14 8.22 1.53 19.71
N GLU A 15 7.65 0.79 18.75
CA GLU A 15 8.08 0.78 17.34
C GLU A 15 6.96 1.25 16.40
N SER A 16 5.78 1.61 16.92
CA SER A 16 4.60 1.91 16.11
C SER A 16 4.83 3.09 15.16
N GLY A 17 5.50 4.15 15.64
CA GLY A 17 5.84 5.32 14.80
C GLY A 17 6.79 4.97 13.66
N SER A 18 7.87 4.25 13.95
CA SER A 18 8.85 3.86 12.93
C SER A 18 8.27 2.86 11.92
N LYS A 19 7.41 1.94 12.37
CA LYS A 19 6.67 1.02 11.49
C LYS A 19 5.70 1.77 10.58
N ASN A 20 4.91 2.70 11.12
CA ASN A 20 3.97 3.49 10.33
C ASN A 20 4.69 4.35 9.29
N ALA A 21 5.80 5.00 9.66
CA ALA A 21 6.63 5.76 8.72
C ALA A 21 7.14 4.89 7.55
N ARG A 22 7.59 3.66 7.83
CA ARG A 22 8.01 2.71 6.79
C ARG A 22 6.87 2.34 5.84
N LYS A 23 5.65 2.11 6.37
CA LYS A 23 4.47 1.80 5.56
C LYS A 23 4.12 2.94 4.60
N TYR A 24 4.07 4.17 5.11
CA TYR A 24 3.81 5.35 4.27
C TYR A 24 4.89 5.58 3.22
N ASN A 25 6.17 5.37 3.56
CA ASN A 25 7.26 5.49 2.60
C ASN A 25 7.14 4.44 1.48
N TYR A 26 6.80 3.20 1.82
CA TYR A 26 6.58 2.14 0.83
C TYR A 26 5.46 2.53 -0.14
N GLN A 27 4.32 3.00 0.38
CA GLN A 27 3.19 3.43 -0.44
C GLN A 27 3.60 4.55 -1.40
N LYS A 28 4.24 5.61 -0.88
CA LYS A 28 4.71 6.75 -1.71
C LYS A 28 5.67 6.31 -2.82
N ASN A 29 6.61 5.41 -2.50
CA ASN A 29 7.59 4.94 -3.48
C ASN A 29 6.95 4.08 -4.56
N LEU A 30 6.02 3.19 -4.19
CA LEU A 30 5.28 2.37 -5.16
C LEU A 30 4.40 3.23 -6.05
N SER A 31 3.69 4.20 -5.46
CA SER A 31 2.90 5.20 -6.17
C SER A 31 3.72 5.97 -7.21
N LEU A 32 4.91 6.44 -6.83
CA LEU A 32 5.81 7.13 -7.74
C LEU A 32 6.32 6.21 -8.86
N PHE A 33 6.66 4.97 -8.53
CA PHE A 33 7.07 3.98 -9.53
C PHE A 33 5.97 3.72 -10.57
N LEU A 34 4.72 3.53 -10.13
CA LEU A 34 3.58 3.36 -11.03
C LEU A 34 3.36 4.60 -11.89
N LEU A 35 3.44 5.79 -11.31
CA LEU A 35 3.33 7.05 -12.05
C LEU A 35 4.36 7.11 -13.20
N LEU A 36 5.62 6.77 -12.92
CA LEU A 36 6.68 6.74 -13.93
C LEU A 36 6.40 5.69 -15.01
N LYS A 37 5.87 4.52 -14.65
CA LYS A 37 5.51 3.47 -15.61
C LYS A 37 4.39 3.91 -16.56
N PHE A 38 3.38 4.60 -16.05
CA PHE A 38 2.31 5.15 -16.87
C PHE A 38 2.80 6.33 -17.72
N TYR A 39 3.70 7.16 -17.16
CA TYR A 39 4.36 8.23 -17.92
C TYR A 39 5.15 7.68 -19.12
N GLU A 40 5.93 6.60 -18.94
CA GLU A 40 6.69 5.95 -20.02
C GLU A 40 5.79 5.44 -21.16
N LYS A 41 4.56 5.04 -20.87
CA LYS A 41 3.60 4.54 -21.87
C LYS A 41 2.89 5.66 -22.64
N ASN A 42 3.08 6.93 -22.26
CA ASN A 42 2.42 8.10 -22.84
C ASN A 42 0.89 7.97 -22.89
N GLU A 43 0.33 7.30 -21.89
CA GLU A 43 -1.12 7.17 -21.71
C GLU A 43 -1.62 8.42 -20.97
N GLY A 44 -2.83 8.89 -21.30
CA GLY A 44 -3.51 9.85 -20.45
C GLY A 44 -3.88 9.17 -19.14
N TYR A 45 -3.62 9.80 -17.99
CA TYR A 45 -4.00 9.23 -16.71
C TYR A 45 -4.23 10.29 -15.64
N VAL A 46 -4.97 9.94 -14.60
CA VAL A 46 -5.10 10.72 -13.37
C VAL A 46 -4.82 9.83 -12.17
N PHE A 47 -3.82 10.21 -11.37
CA PHE A 47 -3.52 9.55 -10.11
C PHE A 47 -4.20 10.31 -8.97
N LEU A 48 -5.08 9.63 -8.24
CA LEU A 48 -5.69 10.15 -7.03
C LEU A 48 -5.09 9.40 -5.83
N PHE A 49 -4.42 10.14 -4.96
CA PHE A 49 -3.88 9.64 -3.71
C PHE A 49 -4.88 9.96 -2.60
N ASP A 50 -5.55 8.95 -2.03
CA ASP A 50 -6.39 9.14 -0.85
C ASP A 50 -5.55 9.05 0.43
N TYR A 51 -5.96 9.78 1.46
CA TYR A 51 -5.31 9.86 2.77
C TYR A 51 -5.31 8.51 3.53
N HIS A 52 -6.13 7.55 3.11
CA HIS A 52 -6.37 6.27 3.79
C HIS A 52 -5.73 5.04 3.13
N ASP A 53 -4.57 5.20 2.48
CA ASP A 53 -3.76 4.12 1.89
C ASP A 53 -4.30 3.52 0.56
N ASP A 54 -5.25 4.20 -0.08
CA ASP A 54 -5.82 3.79 -1.36
C ASP A 54 -5.31 4.69 -2.51
N LEU A 55 -4.86 4.07 -3.60
CA LEU A 55 -4.45 4.72 -4.84
C LEU A 55 -5.50 4.40 -5.91
N ILE A 56 -5.96 5.43 -6.60
CA ILE A 56 -6.88 5.30 -7.73
C ILE A 56 -6.20 5.82 -8.98
N ILE A 57 -6.27 5.06 -10.06
CA ILE A 57 -5.78 5.49 -11.38
C ILE A 57 -6.97 5.53 -12.33
N LEU A 58 -7.17 6.66 -12.98
CA LEU A 58 -8.14 6.83 -14.08
C LEU A 58 -7.39 6.90 -15.41
N ASP A 59 -8.03 6.41 -16.47
CA ASP A 59 -7.49 6.38 -17.84
C ASP A 59 -7.65 7.72 -18.61
N SER A 60 -8.37 8.70 -18.06
CA SER A 60 -8.52 10.01 -18.69
C SER A 60 -8.93 11.09 -17.69
N CYS A 61 -8.41 12.31 -17.89
CA CYS A 61 -8.78 13.49 -17.10
C CYS A 61 -10.03 14.21 -17.63
N ILE A 62 -10.46 13.92 -18.86
CA ILE A 62 -11.59 14.59 -19.52
C ILE A 62 -12.83 13.70 -19.47
N LYS A 63 -12.67 12.43 -19.82
CA LYS A 63 -13.75 11.45 -19.87
C LYS A 63 -13.22 10.07 -19.45
N PRO A 64 -13.10 9.81 -18.14
CA PRO A 64 -12.64 8.52 -17.65
C PRO A 64 -13.64 7.42 -18.02
N GLU A 65 -13.13 6.31 -18.56
CA GLU A 65 -13.92 5.12 -18.90
C GLU A 65 -13.55 3.91 -18.02
N ASN A 66 -12.32 3.88 -17.53
CA ASN A 66 -11.80 2.84 -16.65
C ASN A 66 -11.20 3.44 -15.38
N MET A 67 -11.24 2.65 -14.30
CA MET A 67 -10.71 3.03 -13.00
C MET A 67 -10.10 1.83 -12.31
N ASP A 68 -8.83 1.96 -11.92
CA ASP A 68 -8.11 0.96 -11.16
C ASP A 68 -8.00 1.38 -9.69
N PHE A 69 -8.39 0.48 -8.79
CA PHE A 69 -8.29 0.68 -7.33
C PHE A 69 -7.19 -0.19 -6.73
N PHE A 70 -6.21 0.46 -6.13
CA PHE A 70 -5.10 -0.19 -5.46
C PHE A 70 -5.17 0.07 -3.96
N GLN A 71 -5.34 -1.01 -3.18
CA GLN A 71 -5.16 -0.98 -1.74
C GLN A 71 -3.74 -1.42 -1.41
N ILE A 72 -2.86 -0.48 -1.03
CA ILE A 72 -1.44 -0.76 -0.84
C ILE A 72 -1.17 -1.22 0.59
N LYS A 73 -0.81 -2.49 0.76
CA LYS A 73 -0.47 -3.10 2.04
C LYS A 73 1.02 -3.45 2.07
N SER A 74 1.70 -3.11 3.15
CA SER A 74 3.06 -3.58 3.44
C SER A 74 3.10 -4.34 4.77
N LYS A 75 4.11 -5.20 4.90
CA LYS A 75 4.35 -5.99 6.10
C LYS A 75 5.86 -6.17 6.29
N ASP A 76 6.24 -6.43 7.52
CA ASP A 76 7.66 -6.56 7.87
C ASP A 76 8.27 -7.91 7.45
N ALA A 77 7.49 -9.00 7.40
CA ALA A 77 7.98 -10.34 7.06
C ALA A 77 6.88 -11.30 6.53
N GLY A 78 7.29 -12.37 5.85
CA GLY A 78 6.43 -13.47 5.36
C GLY A 78 5.89 -13.27 3.93
N ASN A 79 5.01 -14.16 3.46
CA ASN A 79 4.35 -14.08 2.14
C ASN A 79 2.87 -13.69 2.29
N TRP A 80 2.36 -12.92 1.32
CA TRP A 80 0.96 -12.49 1.36
C TRP A 80 0.17 -13.67 0.83
N ILE A 81 -0.73 -14.19 1.64
CA ILE A 81 -1.66 -15.23 1.22
C ILE A 81 -3.01 -14.58 0.95
N VAL A 82 -3.74 -15.07 -0.05
CA VAL A 82 -5.05 -14.52 -0.45
C VAL A 82 -5.96 -14.37 0.78
N ASN A 83 -6.00 -15.41 1.62
CA ASN A 83 -6.78 -15.39 2.87
C ASN A 83 -6.40 -14.27 3.84
N ALA A 84 -5.16 -13.80 3.85
CA ALA A 84 -4.75 -12.68 4.72
C ALA A 84 -5.21 -11.33 4.17
N LEU A 85 -5.34 -11.20 2.85
CA LEU A 85 -5.80 -9.97 2.19
C LEU A 85 -7.32 -9.87 2.15
N THR A 86 -8.03 -11.00 2.02
CA THR A 86 -9.49 -11.06 1.93
C THR A 86 -10.19 -11.23 3.27
N LYS A 87 -9.42 -11.39 4.37
CA LYS A 87 -9.99 -11.51 5.71
C LYS A 87 -10.67 -10.20 6.11
N ALA A 88 -11.99 -10.15 5.99
CA ALA A 88 -12.79 -9.07 6.52
C ALA A 88 -12.59 -9.00 8.04
N SER A 89 -12.16 -7.85 8.55
CA SER A 89 -12.21 -7.57 9.98
C SER A 89 -13.67 -7.64 10.42
N GLN A 90 -13.97 -8.31 11.54
CA GLN A 90 -15.34 -8.33 12.08
C GLN A 90 -15.89 -6.92 12.41
N ASN A 91 -15.03 -5.90 12.40
CA ASN A 91 -15.43 -4.49 12.41
C ASN A 91 -15.87 -4.02 11.01
N LYS A 92 -17.14 -3.65 10.92
CA LYS A 92 -17.95 -3.26 9.73
C LYS A 92 -17.48 -2.00 8.96
N LEU A 93 -16.24 -1.54 9.12
CA LEU A 93 -15.80 -0.22 8.64
C LEU A 93 -14.83 -0.24 7.45
N SER A 94 -14.39 -1.41 6.94
CA SER A 94 -13.50 -1.46 5.78
C SER A 94 -14.25 -1.68 4.46
N ILE A 95 -13.87 -0.90 3.44
CA ILE A 95 -14.38 -0.96 2.06
C ILE A 95 -14.28 -2.38 1.46
N SER A 96 -13.30 -3.17 1.90
CA SER A 96 -13.11 -4.55 1.46
C SER A 96 -14.28 -5.49 1.81
N GLY A 97 -15.18 -5.09 2.71
CA GLY A 97 -16.42 -5.83 3.00
C GLY A 97 -17.58 -5.53 2.04
N LYS A 98 -17.46 -4.52 1.16
CA LYS A 98 -18.53 -4.07 0.27
C LYS A 98 -18.35 -4.47 -1.20
N ASP A 99 -17.12 -4.72 -1.65
CA ASP A 99 -16.85 -4.92 -3.07
C ASP A 99 -16.64 -6.40 -3.44
N LYS A 100 -17.56 -6.95 -4.25
CA LYS A 100 -17.50 -8.29 -4.86
C LYS A 100 -16.98 -8.21 -6.33
N GLY A 101 -16.16 -7.23 -6.66
CA GLY A 101 -15.56 -7.05 -7.99
C GLY A 101 -14.15 -7.64 -8.05
N GLY A 102 -13.88 -8.48 -9.04
CA GLY A 102 -12.60 -9.18 -9.22
C GLY A 102 -11.40 -8.24 -9.23
N LYS A 103 -10.34 -8.61 -8.49
CA LYS A 103 -9.06 -7.88 -8.45
C LYS A 103 -7.98 -8.75 -9.08
N GLU A 104 -7.41 -8.30 -10.19
CA GLU A 104 -6.17 -8.85 -10.72
C GLU A 104 -4.99 -8.46 -9.82
N MET A 105 -4.09 -9.41 -9.59
CA MET A 105 -2.94 -9.26 -8.69
C MET A 105 -1.66 -9.08 -9.49
N MET A 106 -0.98 -7.95 -9.33
CA MET A 106 0.38 -7.76 -9.81
C MET A 106 1.36 -8.25 -8.75
N ASN A 107 2.03 -9.37 -9.01
CA ASN A 107 3.19 -9.80 -8.24
C ASN A 107 4.42 -9.12 -8.85
N LEU A 108 5.12 -8.30 -8.06
CA LEU A 108 6.46 -7.84 -8.39
C LEU A 108 7.42 -8.83 -7.70
N GLU A 109 8.06 -9.68 -8.52
CA GLU A 109 9.22 -10.51 -8.13
C GLU A 109 10.47 -9.65 -7.91
#